data_AF-A0A3D4T1L7-F1
#
_entry.id   AF-A0A3D4T1L7-F1
#
_cell.length_a   1.000
_cell.length_b   1.000
_cell.length_c   1.000
_cell.angle_alpha   90.00
_cell.angle_beta   90.00
_cell.angle_gamma   90.00
#
_symmetry.space_group_name_H-M   'P 1'
#
loop_
_entity.id
_entity.type
_entity.pdbx_description
1 polymer ?
#
loop_
_entity_poly.entity_id
_entity_poly.type
_entity_poly.pdbx_seq_one_letter_code
_entity_poly.pdbx_strand_id
1 'polypeptide(L)' 'TQNELDGEAAKLLADHGVKYVAEGANMPCTHDAIQVFKKRKIDFAPGKAANAGGVATSALEMQQNA' A
#
# COMPACT_ATOMS: atom_id res chain seq x y z
N THR A 1 -6.58 -2.48 8.00
CA THR A 1 -6.18 -1.68 9.18
C THR A 1 -4.66 -1.55 9.23
N GLN A 2 -4.11 -0.68 10.08
CA GLN A 2 -2.65 -0.53 10.18
C GLN A 2 -2.00 -1.87 10.57
N ASN A 3 -0.87 -2.21 9.95
CA ASN A 3 -0.10 -3.44 10.20
C ASN A 3 -0.89 -4.76 10.02
N GLU A 4 -1.89 -4.78 9.15
CA GLU A 4 -2.69 -5.98 8.87
C GLU A 4 -1.98 -7.03 8.01
N LEU A 5 -0.95 -6.63 7.25
CA LEU A 5 -0.17 -7.52 6.39
C LEU A 5 1.25 -7.63 6.95
N ASP A 6 1.57 -8.79 7.52
CA ASP A 6 2.86 -9.09 8.13
C ASP A 6 3.85 -9.79 7.19
N GLY A 7 5.05 -10.08 7.69
CA GLY A 7 6.11 -10.70 6.90
C GLY A 7 5.79 -12.12 6.41
N GLU A 8 5.01 -12.90 7.15
CA GLU A 8 4.65 -14.26 6.75
C GLU A 8 3.58 -14.22 5.65
N ALA A 9 2.57 -13.36 5.80
CA ALA A 9 1.60 -13.10 4.74
C ALA A 9 2.28 -12.58 3.47
N ALA A 10 3.26 -11.68 3.60
CA ALA A 10 4.03 -11.17 2.46
C ALA A 10 4.83 -12.26 1.73
N LYS A 11 5.43 -13.21 2.47
CA LYS A 11 6.13 -14.37 1.87
C LYS A 11 5.16 -15.24 1.10
N LEU A 12 4.02 -15.58 1.71
CA LEU A 12 2.99 -16.40 1.07
C LEU A 12 2.49 -15.76 -0.25
N LEU A 13 2.23 -14.45 -0.24
CA LEU A 13 1.84 -13.71 -1.44
C LEU A 13 2.93 -13.75 -2.51
N ALA A 14 4.20 -13.56 -2.12
CA ALA A 14 5.31 -13.61 -3.05
C ALA A 14 5.50 -15.00 -3.67
N ASP A 15 5.38 -16.06 -2.87
CA ASP A 15 5.52 -17.45 -3.31
C ASP A 15 4.35 -17.85 -4.25
N HIS A 16 3.19 -17.22 -4.10
CA HIS A 16 2.04 -17.35 -5.00
C HIS A 16 2.11 -16.45 -6.25
N GLY A 17 3.24 -15.79 -6.49
CA GLY A 17 3.50 -15.06 -7.73
C GLY A 17 2.89 -13.67 -7.81
N VAL A 18 2.55 -13.05 -6.67
CA VAL A 18 2.17 -11.63 -6.64
C VAL A 18 3.32 -10.78 -7.20
N LYS A 19 2.99 -9.87 -8.11
CA LYS A 19 3.95 -8.97 -8.77
C LYS A 19 3.86 -7.52 -8.31
N TYR A 20 2.69 -7.11 -7.83
CA TYR A 20 2.39 -5.75 -7.44
C TYR A 20 1.63 -5.73 -6.12
N VAL A 21 1.99 -4.78 -5.25
CA VAL A 21 1.29 -4.49 -3.99
C VAL A 21 1.07 -2.98 -3.91
N ALA A 22 -0.16 -2.55 -3.65
CA ALA A 22 -0.50 -1.14 -3.48
C ALA A 22 -1.32 -0.94 -2.20
N GLU A 23 -0.87 -0.03 -1.34
CA GLU A 23 -1.51 0.20 -0.05
C GLU A 23 -2.72 1.13 -0.18
N GLY A 24 -3.93 0.57 -0.09
CA GLY A 24 -5.15 1.38 0.00
C GLY A 24 -5.40 1.94 1.40
N ALA A 25 -5.23 1.11 2.43
CA ALA A 25 -5.36 1.54 3.82
C ALA A 25 -4.16 2.42 4.26
N ASN A 26 -4.26 3.02 5.44
CA ASN A 26 -3.14 3.76 6.03
C ASN A 26 -2.15 2.80 6.71
N MET A 27 -0.98 2.62 6.10
CA MET A 27 0.12 1.77 6.58
C MET A 27 -0.32 0.31 6.91
N PRO A 28 -0.92 -0.42 5.95
CA PRO A 28 -1.34 -1.80 6.18
C PRO A 28 -0.17 -2.78 6.28
N CYS A 29 0.97 -2.52 5.64
CA CYS A 29 2.10 -3.45 5.67
C CYS A 29 3.02 -3.16 6.85
N THR A 30 3.42 -4.20 7.58
CA THR A 30 4.51 -4.07 8.55
C THR A 30 5.85 -3.81 7.86
N HIS A 31 6.84 -3.37 8.63
CA HIS A 31 8.20 -3.19 8.11
C HIS A 31 8.73 -4.48 7.45
N ASP A 32 8.51 -5.62 8.09
CA ASP A 32 8.98 -6.92 7.60
C ASP A 32 8.32 -7.32 6.29
N ALA A 33 7.01 -7.06 6.13
CA ALA A 33 6.30 -7.29 4.88
C ALA A 33 6.90 -6.47 3.72
N ILE A 34 7.18 -5.19 3.97
CA ILE A 34 7.81 -4.29 2.97
C ILE A 34 9.20 -4.82 2.59
N GLN A 35 9.98 -5.33 3.56
CA GLN A 35 11.29 -5.93 3.27
C GLN A 35 11.18 -7.19 2.42
N VAL A 36 10.16 -8.03 2.64
CA VAL A 36 9.90 -9.21 1.80
C VAL A 36 9.61 -8.79 0.36
N PHE A 37 8.69 -7.85 0.15
CA PHE A 37 8.34 -7.37 -1.20
C PHE A 37 9.55 -6.79 -1.93
N LYS A 38 10.35 -5.96 -1.25
CA LYS A 38 11.60 -5.42 -1.82
C LYS A 38 12.60 -6.51 -2.21
N LYS A 39 12.85 -7.49 -1.32
CA LYS A 39 13.78 -8.60 -1.60
C LYS A 39 13.29 -9.50 -2.74
N ARG A 40 11.98 -9.69 -2.86
CA ARG A 40 11.33 -10.50 -3.90
C ARG A 40 11.13 -9.75 -5.22
N LYS A 41 11.56 -8.48 -5.32
CA LYS A 41 11.38 -7.61 -6.49
C LYS A 41 9.90 -7.46 -6.89
N ILE A 42 9.03 -7.39 -5.89
CA ILE A 42 7.61 -7.08 -6.05
C ILE A 42 7.48 -5.57 -6.04
N ASP A 43 6.82 -5.02 -7.05
CA ASP A 43 6.60 -3.58 -7.16
C ASP A 43 5.62 -3.12 -6.08
N PHE A 44 6.08 -2.19 -5.24
CA PHE A 44 5.36 -1.77 -4.04
C PHE A 44 4.99 -0.28 -4.12
N ALA A 45 3.70 0.02 -4.14
CA ALA A 45 3.16 1.37 -4.12
C ALA A 45 2.73 1.75 -2.69
N PRO A 46 3.41 2.70 -2.03
CA PRO A 46 3.13 3.06 -0.64
C PRO A 46 1.83 3.85 -0.51
N GLY A 47 1.20 3.78 0.67
CA GLY A 47 -0.13 4.37 0.91
C GLY A 47 -0.18 5.86 0.60
N LYS A 48 0.84 6.62 1.01
CA LYS A 48 1.00 8.05 0.73
C LYS A 48 0.84 8.46 -0.75
N ALA A 49 1.00 7.53 -1.69
CA ALA A 49 0.73 7.75 -3.10
C ALA A 49 -0.54 7.00 -3.53
N ALA A 50 -0.62 5.70 -3.26
CA ALA A 50 -1.69 4.83 -3.74
C ALA A 50 -3.09 5.23 -3.22
N ASN A 51 -3.18 5.76 -1.99
CA ASN A 51 -4.45 6.16 -1.38
C ASN A 51 -4.71 7.68 -1.39
N ALA A 52 -3.81 8.46 -1.99
CA ALA A 52 -3.91 9.92 -2.05
C ALA A 52 -5.14 10.43 -2.84
N GLY A 53 -5.83 9.54 -3.59
CA GLY A 53 -7.04 9.89 -4.34
C GLY A 53 -8.17 10.44 -3.47
N GLY A 54 -8.31 9.97 -2.23
CA GLY A 54 -9.31 10.52 -1.29
C GLY A 54 -9.02 11.98 -0.97
N VAL A 55 -7.78 12.28 -0.58
CA VAL A 55 -7.32 13.66 -0.30
C VAL A 55 -7.43 14.54 -1.54
N ALA A 56 -7.04 14.03 -2.71
CA ALA A 56 -7.14 14.76 -3.97
C ALA A 56 -8.60 15.12 -4.30
N THR A 57 -9.53 14.18 -4.12
CA THR A 57 -10.96 14.43 -4.36
C THR A 57 -11.51 15.46 -3.38
N SER A 58 -11.16 15.37 -2.10
CA SER A 58 -11.55 16.39 -1.11
C SER A 58 -10.99 17.77 -1.47
N ALA A 59 -9.76 17.86 -2.00
CA ALA A 59 -9.22 19.13 -2.48
C ALA A 59 -10.02 19.67 -3.67
N LEU A 60 -10.45 18.82 -4.62
CA LEU A 60 -11.32 19.23 -5.72
C LEU A 60 -12.68 19.73 -5.21
N GLU A 61 -13.27 19.06 -4.22
CA GLU A 61 -14.52 19.50 -3.56
C GLU A 61 -14.34 20.87 -2.90
N MET A 62 -13.24 21.08 -2.17
CA MET A 62 -12.92 22.38 -1.57
C MET A 62 -12.75 23.49 -2.62
N GLN A 63 -12.16 23.18 -3.78
CA GLN A 63 -12.04 24.13 -4.89
C GLN A 63 -13.38 24.44 -5.55
N GLN A 64 -14.31 23.49 -5.61
CA GLN A 64 -15.66 23.72 -6.15
C GLN A 64 -16.54 24.58 -5.23
N ASN A 65 -16.28 24.53 -3.92
CA ASN A 65 -17.02 25.25 -2.90
C ASN A 65 -16.45 26.66 -2.59
N ALA A 66 -15.31 27.03 -3.18
CA ALA A 66 -14.64 28.32 -2.98
C ALA A 66 -15.19 29.40 -3.92
#